data_AF-A0A7R8WNX2-F1
#
_entry.id   AF-A0A7R8WNX2-F1
#
_cell.length_a   1.000
_cell.length_b   1.000
_cell.length_c   1.000
_cell.angle_alpha   90.00
_cell.angle_beta   90.00
_cell.angle_gamma   90.00
#
_symmetry.space_group_name_H-M   'P 1'
#
loop_
_entity.id
_entity.type
_entity.pdbx_description
1 polymer ?
#
loop_
_entity_poly.entity_id
_entity_poly.type
_entity_poly.pdbx_seq_one_letter_code
_entity_poly.pdbx_strand_id
1 'polypeptide(L)'
;SVVYSFVLLVSPFYNIFSFADCLSFGALISATDPVTVLAIFNDLQVDVNLYALVFGESVLNDAVAIVLTGAIANYASLYHSGGDSAFEFAAFVKSIGSFVSLFTLSFLIGSLMGCLTAILTKFTRLHDYPLLESSLFFLMSYSTFLMAETAELTGIVAVLFCGICQAHYTYNNLSADSQVRTKQIFELLNFMAENFIFCYIGVSMFTFPLHRWNLGFIIISFLAIAIGRAANIYPLCFLLNCGRKYKIPAKFQHMLFFSGLRGAMAFALAIRNTVSESKQIMLTTTSVIVIVTVSDIRHCDRDHSQGKGSQRGWVSEGTGTGTGSQASYVATGLVKRLRYPVRGSMELAHSLFGGVVTKTRKHQTYKVRVASLSGDYAWQLEALDEPVICAKVAGIPRGSVAEELKTAKVEVTDIQSQDQIFKEHLKSFVGNKQYDEVTRILDRSFYVDNSVTSHEDVDMASNFKKQACEVMKKGHFELREWHMSFFKKKKIVLCQF
;
A
#
# COMPACT_ATOMS: atom_id res chain seq x y z
N SER A 1 -2.06 32.54 -13.43
CA SER A 1 -2.64 33.87 -13.10
C SER A 1 -2.44 34.28 -11.65
N VAL A 2 -2.87 33.50 -10.65
CA VAL A 2 -2.69 33.86 -9.21
C VAL A 2 -1.22 34.11 -8.86
N VAL A 3 -0.30 33.23 -9.27
CA VAL A 3 1.14 33.40 -9.06
C VAL A 3 1.66 34.70 -9.67
N TYR A 4 1.23 35.03 -10.90
CA TYR A 4 1.62 36.28 -11.56
C TYR A 4 1.09 37.52 -10.82
N SER A 5 -0.16 37.49 -10.34
CA SER A 5 -0.72 38.57 -9.52
C SER A 5 0.08 38.78 -8.22
N PHE A 6 0.55 37.71 -7.59
CA PHE A 6 1.41 37.83 -6.41
C PHE A 6 2.84 38.30 -6.75
N VAL A 7 3.41 37.85 -7.86
CA VAL A 7 4.72 38.33 -8.36
C VAL A 7 4.67 39.81 -8.71
N LEU A 8 3.57 40.30 -9.28
CA LEU A 8 3.34 41.73 -9.52
C LEU A 8 3.20 42.54 -8.23
N LEU A 9 2.62 41.94 -7.19
CA LEU A 9 2.44 42.59 -5.88
C LEU A 9 3.77 42.70 -5.11
N VAL A 10 4.74 41.84 -5.41
CA VAL A 10 6.04 41.81 -4.74
C VAL A 10 7.13 42.33 -5.69
N SER A 11 7.35 43.64 -5.61
CA SER A 11 8.25 44.48 -6.43
C SER A 11 9.62 43.87 -6.84
N PRO A 12 10.39 43.13 -6.00
CA PRO A 12 11.68 42.58 -6.42
C PRO A 12 11.62 41.42 -7.43
N PHE A 13 10.47 40.76 -7.63
CA PHE A 13 10.37 39.57 -8.48
C PHE A 13 9.97 39.85 -9.94
N TYR A 14 9.52 41.07 -10.26
CA TYR A 14 9.05 41.45 -11.59
C TYR A 14 10.11 41.31 -12.68
N ASN A 15 11.38 41.58 -12.37
CA ASN A 15 12.47 41.56 -13.37
C ASN A 15 13.01 40.16 -13.66
N ILE A 16 12.62 39.13 -12.89
CA ILE A 16 13.15 37.76 -12.99
C ILE A 16 12.16 36.83 -13.69
N PHE A 17 10.85 37.07 -13.57
CA PHE A 17 9.82 36.17 -14.09
C PHE A 17 8.98 36.81 -15.19
N SER A 18 8.95 36.17 -16.37
CA SER A 18 7.99 36.53 -17.42
C SER A 18 6.58 36.02 -17.07
N PHE A 19 5.56 36.63 -17.68
CA PHE A 19 4.17 36.12 -17.60
C PHE A 19 4.07 34.66 -18.06
N ALA A 20 4.80 34.30 -19.12
CA ALA A 20 4.83 32.93 -19.65
C ALA A 20 5.48 31.94 -18.66
N ASP A 21 6.49 32.36 -17.91
CA ASP A 21 7.12 31.53 -16.86
C ASP A 21 6.16 31.32 -15.68
N CYS A 22 5.44 32.37 -15.27
CA CYS A 22 4.43 32.27 -14.22
C CYS A 22 3.24 31.38 -14.63
N LEU A 23 2.85 31.43 -15.90
CA LEU A 23 1.81 30.57 -16.45
C LEU A 23 2.28 29.11 -16.51
N SER A 24 3.51 28.88 -16.94
CA SER A 24 4.16 27.56 -16.96
C SER A 24 4.26 26.96 -15.56
N PHE A 25 4.67 27.76 -14.56
CA PHE A 25 4.71 27.34 -13.16
C PHE A 25 3.32 26.95 -12.64
N GLY A 26 2.30 27.75 -12.96
CA GLY A 26 0.91 27.46 -12.60
C GLY A 26 0.39 26.15 -13.22
N ALA A 27 0.70 25.90 -14.49
CA ALA A 27 0.33 24.66 -15.18
C ALA A 27 1.02 23.44 -14.55
N LEU A 28 2.31 23.56 -14.26
CA LEU A 28 3.12 22.50 -13.67
C LEU A 28 2.68 22.13 -12.25
N ILE A 29 2.41 23.13 -11.40
CA ILE A 29 1.97 22.88 -10.02
C ILE A 29 0.49 22.54 -9.90
N SER A 30 -0.24 22.62 -11.01
CA SER A 30 -1.63 22.14 -11.10
C SER A 30 -1.65 20.64 -10.85
N ALA A 31 -0.71 19.88 -11.42
CA ALA A 31 -0.60 18.43 -11.25
C ALA A 31 -0.62 18.03 -9.77
N THR A 32 -1.58 17.17 -9.41
CA THR A 32 -1.88 16.76 -8.03
C THR A 32 -1.80 15.27 -7.92
N ASP A 33 -1.22 14.77 -6.85
CA ASP A 33 -1.07 13.34 -6.61
C ASP A 33 -1.87 12.91 -5.38
N PRO A 34 -2.89 12.07 -5.56
CA PRO A 34 -3.77 11.66 -4.49
C PRO A 34 -3.34 10.31 -3.91
N VAL A 35 -2.25 9.67 -4.37
CA VAL A 35 -1.95 8.26 -4.06
C VAL A 35 -1.91 8.01 -2.55
N THR A 36 -1.19 8.84 -1.79
CA THR A 36 -1.14 8.68 -0.33
C THR A 36 -2.49 8.96 0.34
N VAL A 37 -3.27 9.92 -0.18
CA VAL A 37 -4.59 10.26 0.38
C VAL A 37 -5.61 9.17 0.08
N LEU A 38 -5.58 8.59 -1.12
CA LEU A 38 -6.45 7.49 -1.52
C LEU A 38 -6.15 6.22 -0.74
N ALA A 39 -4.88 5.95 -0.41
CA ALA A 39 -4.52 4.86 0.48
C ALA A 39 -5.17 5.02 1.86
N ILE A 40 -5.09 6.22 2.44
CA ILE A 40 -5.74 6.55 3.71
C ILE A 40 -7.27 6.45 3.59
N PHE A 41 -7.86 6.94 2.50
CA PHE A 41 -9.32 6.88 2.30
C PHE A 41 -9.83 5.46 2.15
N ASN A 42 -9.08 4.60 1.46
CA ASN A 42 -9.37 3.18 1.36
C ASN A 42 -9.30 2.51 2.76
N ASP A 43 -8.29 2.87 3.55
CA ASP A 43 -8.13 2.38 4.93
C ASP A 43 -9.21 2.90 5.91
N LEU A 44 -9.78 4.06 5.64
CA LEU A 44 -10.87 4.67 6.41
C LEU A 44 -12.25 4.28 5.88
N GLN A 45 -12.33 3.47 4.82
CA GLN A 45 -13.58 3.10 4.13
C GLN A 45 -14.48 4.32 3.83
N VAL A 46 -13.86 5.37 3.30
CA VAL A 46 -14.56 6.59 2.90
C VAL A 46 -15.52 6.30 1.73
N ASP A 47 -16.57 7.11 1.58
CA ASP A 47 -17.53 7.02 0.49
C ASP A 47 -16.84 6.88 -0.89
N VAL A 48 -17.25 5.85 -1.64
CA VAL A 48 -16.71 5.51 -2.98
C VAL A 48 -16.84 6.68 -3.94
N ASN A 49 -17.88 7.52 -3.80
CA ASN A 49 -18.06 8.71 -4.63
C ASN A 49 -16.94 9.74 -4.42
N LEU A 50 -16.48 9.92 -3.18
CA LEU A 50 -15.41 10.86 -2.88
C LEU A 50 -14.06 10.30 -3.34
N TYR A 51 -13.83 9.00 -3.12
CA TYR A 51 -12.66 8.31 -3.65
C TYR A 51 -12.55 8.47 -5.17
N ALA A 52 -13.64 8.17 -5.90
CA ALA A 52 -13.68 8.27 -7.35
C ALA A 52 -13.51 9.71 -7.85
N LEU A 53 -14.07 10.70 -7.13
CA LEU A 53 -13.94 12.11 -7.49
C LEU A 53 -12.50 12.61 -7.37
N VAL A 54 -11.84 12.29 -6.25
CA VAL A 54 -10.44 12.69 -5.99
C VAL A 54 -9.47 12.00 -6.95
N PHE A 55 -9.65 10.69 -7.16
CA PHE A 55 -8.85 9.92 -8.11
C PHE A 55 -9.01 10.47 -9.54
N GLY A 56 -10.25 10.70 -9.96
CA GLY A 56 -10.56 11.22 -11.30
C GLY A 56 -10.03 12.64 -11.53
N GLU A 57 -10.19 13.56 -10.56
CA GLU A 57 -9.60 14.90 -10.61
C GLU A 57 -8.11 14.82 -10.88
N SER A 58 -7.40 14.06 -10.04
CA SER A 58 -5.95 14.07 -10.03
C SER A 58 -5.34 13.47 -11.29
N VAL A 59 -5.88 12.32 -11.74
CA VAL A 59 -5.40 11.65 -12.96
C VAL A 59 -5.63 12.51 -14.21
N LEU A 60 -6.79 13.17 -14.31
CA LEU A 60 -7.07 14.08 -15.44
C LEU A 60 -6.22 15.35 -15.37
N ASN A 61 -6.00 15.88 -14.16
CA ASN A 61 -5.22 17.09 -13.95
C ASN A 61 -3.75 16.91 -14.35
N ASP A 62 -3.15 15.76 -14.07
CA ASP A 62 -1.78 15.44 -14.52
C ASP A 62 -1.67 15.43 -16.05
N ALA A 63 -2.65 14.82 -16.73
CA ALA A 63 -2.72 14.80 -18.19
C ALA A 63 -2.94 16.21 -18.80
N VAL A 64 -3.78 17.04 -18.18
CA VAL A 64 -4.01 18.41 -18.64
C VAL A 64 -2.79 19.30 -18.37
N ALA A 65 -2.14 19.16 -17.22
CA ALA A 65 -0.97 19.94 -16.83
C ALA A 65 0.20 19.77 -17.80
N ILE A 66 0.47 18.55 -18.27
CA ILE A 66 1.55 18.29 -19.24
C ILE A 66 1.24 18.90 -20.61
N VAL A 67 0.02 18.75 -21.13
CA VAL A 67 -0.37 19.34 -22.43
C VAL A 67 -0.36 20.87 -22.34
N LEU A 68 -0.84 21.41 -21.23
CA LEU A 68 -0.87 22.85 -20.99
C LEU A 68 0.55 23.43 -20.92
N THR A 69 1.47 22.76 -20.22
CA THR A 69 2.88 23.19 -20.15
C THR A 69 3.53 23.20 -21.53
N GLY A 70 3.24 22.20 -22.37
CA GLY A 70 3.69 22.17 -23.77
C GLY A 70 3.10 23.30 -24.63
N ALA A 71 1.80 23.57 -24.49
CA ALA A 71 1.13 24.65 -25.21
C ALA A 71 1.67 26.04 -24.81
N ILE A 72 2.02 26.24 -23.55
CA ILE A 72 2.64 27.47 -23.05
C ILE A 72 4.08 27.61 -23.58
N ALA A 73 4.84 26.51 -23.65
CA ALA A 73 6.18 26.54 -24.25
C ALA A 73 6.13 26.92 -25.74
N ASN A 74 5.14 26.41 -26.47
CA ASN A 74 4.89 26.80 -27.87
C ASN A 74 4.42 28.26 -27.99
N TYR A 75 3.63 28.76 -27.04
CA TYR A 75 3.26 30.18 -27.00
C TYR A 75 4.48 31.07 -26.77
N ALA A 76 5.36 30.71 -25.82
CA ALA A 76 6.57 31.47 -25.53
C ALA A 76 7.53 31.53 -26.73
N SER A 77 7.70 30.43 -27.48
CA SER A 77 8.56 30.42 -28.67
C SER A 77 8.00 31.31 -29.80
N LEU A 78 6.68 31.30 -30.00
CA LEU A 78 6.01 32.16 -30.98
C LEU A 78 6.07 33.64 -30.59
N TYR A 79 5.96 33.95 -29.29
CA TYR A 79 6.04 35.31 -28.75
C TYR A 79 7.42 35.93 -28.98
N HIS A 80 8.51 35.18 -28.74
CA HIS A 80 9.87 35.69 -28.95
C HIS A 80 10.26 35.85 -30.43
N SER A 81 9.53 35.22 -31.36
CA SER A 81 9.84 35.23 -32.79
C SER A 81 9.08 36.31 -33.59
N GLY A 82 8.05 36.95 -33.02
CA GLY A 82 7.19 37.92 -33.70
C GLY A 82 7.06 39.23 -32.94
N GLY A 83 7.73 40.28 -33.41
CA GLY A 83 7.80 41.60 -32.74
C GLY A 83 6.61 42.54 -32.97
N ASP A 84 5.39 42.04 -33.22
CA ASP A 84 4.24 42.89 -33.55
C ASP A 84 2.99 42.59 -32.71
N SER A 85 2.34 43.64 -32.20
CA SER A 85 1.28 43.55 -31.16
C SER A 85 -0.01 42.86 -31.62
N ALA A 86 -0.34 42.91 -32.91
CA ALA A 86 -1.46 42.15 -33.48
C ALA A 86 -1.22 40.62 -33.45
N PHE A 87 0.04 40.20 -33.35
CA PHE A 87 0.42 38.79 -33.28
C PHE A 87 0.16 38.17 -31.90
N GLU A 88 -0.04 38.98 -30.84
CA GLU A 88 -0.23 38.49 -29.47
C GLU A 88 -1.56 37.73 -29.31
N PHE A 89 -2.67 38.30 -29.78
CA PHE A 89 -3.98 37.63 -29.75
C PHE A 89 -4.02 36.42 -30.69
N ALA A 90 -3.41 36.53 -31.88
CA ALA A 90 -3.31 35.43 -32.82
C ALA A 90 -2.46 34.26 -32.27
N ALA A 91 -1.35 34.55 -31.60
CA ALA A 91 -0.51 33.55 -30.96
C ALA A 91 -1.21 32.87 -29.78
N PHE A 92 -1.99 33.62 -29.00
CA PHE A 92 -2.82 33.07 -27.93
C PHE A 92 -3.89 32.11 -28.46
N VAL A 93 -4.66 32.53 -29.47
CA VAL A 93 -5.68 31.68 -30.10
C VAL A 93 -5.05 30.44 -30.75
N LYS A 94 -3.89 30.60 -31.40
CA LYS A 94 -3.13 29.48 -31.98
C LYS A 94 -2.65 28.49 -30.91
N SER A 95 -2.22 28.97 -29.74
CA SER A 95 -1.82 28.11 -28.61
C SER A 95 -3.01 27.33 -28.05
N ILE A 96 -4.18 27.96 -27.89
CA ILE A 96 -5.42 27.26 -27.50
C ILE A 96 -5.81 26.21 -28.53
N GLY A 97 -5.77 26.57 -29.83
CA GLY A 97 -6.06 25.64 -30.91
C GLY A 97 -5.13 24.42 -30.88
N SER A 98 -3.82 24.66 -30.68
CA SER A 98 -2.82 23.59 -30.52
C SER A 98 -3.08 22.72 -29.29
N PHE A 99 -3.44 23.32 -28.15
CA PHE A 99 -3.80 22.57 -26.94
C PHE A 99 -4.99 21.64 -27.20
N VAL A 100 -6.08 22.16 -27.77
CA VAL A 100 -7.30 21.37 -28.06
C VAL A 100 -7.00 20.28 -29.09
N SER A 101 -6.23 20.57 -30.13
CA SER A 101 -5.88 19.59 -31.16
C SER A 101 -5.01 18.46 -30.61
N LEU A 102 -3.96 18.81 -29.83
CA LEU A 102 -3.06 17.82 -29.22
C LEU A 102 -3.82 16.92 -28.25
N PHE A 103 -4.67 17.50 -27.39
CA PHE A 103 -5.47 16.74 -26.44
C PHE A 103 -6.48 15.82 -27.14
N THR A 104 -7.23 16.33 -28.12
CA THR A 104 -8.26 15.56 -28.83
C THR A 104 -7.66 14.43 -29.66
N LEU A 105 -6.53 14.65 -30.31
CA LEU A 105 -5.90 13.63 -31.14
C LEU A 105 -5.20 12.57 -30.28
N SER A 106 -4.55 12.95 -29.17
CA SER A 106 -4.05 11.99 -28.18
C SER A 106 -5.17 11.14 -27.58
N PHE A 107 -6.31 11.76 -27.26
CA PHE A 107 -7.51 11.04 -26.81
C PHE A 107 -7.99 10.02 -27.85
N LEU A 108 -8.09 10.42 -29.13
CA LEU A 108 -8.54 9.55 -30.21
C LEU A 108 -7.63 8.34 -30.36
N ILE A 109 -6.30 8.54 -30.42
CA ILE A 109 -5.33 7.45 -30.55
C ILE A 109 -5.39 6.51 -29.35
N GLY A 110 -5.45 7.06 -28.13
CA GLY A 110 -5.56 6.27 -26.91
C GLY A 110 -6.82 5.41 -26.89
N SER A 111 -7.97 6.00 -27.19
CA SER A 111 -9.25 5.28 -27.22
C SER A 111 -9.29 4.22 -28.33
N LEU A 112 -8.79 4.54 -29.53
CA LEU A 112 -8.71 3.59 -30.64
C LEU A 112 -7.84 2.39 -30.30
N MET A 113 -6.66 2.61 -29.72
CA MET A 113 -5.73 1.53 -29.36
C MET A 113 -6.28 0.68 -28.19
N GLY A 114 -6.95 1.30 -27.22
CA GLY A 114 -7.66 0.59 -26.15
C GLY A 114 -8.79 -0.29 -26.69
N CYS A 115 -9.60 0.23 -27.63
CA CYS A 115 -10.65 -0.55 -28.31
C CYS A 115 -10.06 -1.68 -29.16
N LEU A 116 -8.96 -1.41 -29.87
CA LEU A 116 -8.26 -2.42 -30.67
C LEU A 116 -7.73 -3.55 -29.78
N THR A 117 -7.20 -3.21 -28.60
CA THR A 117 -6.78 -4.21 -27.60
C THR A 117 -7.97 -5.06 -27.14
N ALA A 118 -9.12 -4.45 -26.88
CA ALA A 118 -10.34 -5.15 -26.47
C ALA A 118 -10.88 -6.09 -27.56
N ILE A 119 -10.81 -5.65 -28.82
CA ILE A 119 -11.19 -6.46 -29.99
C ILE A 119 -10.23 -7.63 -30.15
N LEU A 120 -8.92 -7.39 -30.09
CA LEU A 120 -7.89 -8.41 -30.24
C LEU A 120 -8.04 -9.51 -29.18
N THR A 121 -8.21 -9.11 -27.91
CA THR A 121 -8.41 -10.06 -26.79
C THR A 121 -9.74 -10.81 -26.89
N LYS A 122 -10.78 -10.21 -27.47
CA LYS A 122 -12.08 -10.87 -27.65
C LYS A 122 -12.10 -11.88 -28.80
N PHE A 123 -11.49 -11.56 -29.94
CA PHE A 123 -11.52 -12.42 -31.13
C PHE A 123 -10.45 -13.49 -31.14
N THR A 124 -9.33 -13.26 -30.45
CA THR A 124 -8.23 -14.22 -30.39
C THR A 124 -8.40 -15.05 -29.11
N ARG A 125 -8.41 -16.38 -29.20
CA ARG A 125 -8.53 -17.28 -28.04
C ARG A 125 -7.23 -17.28 -27.20
N LEU A 126 -6.85 -16.14 -26.64
CA LEU A 126 -5.68 -16.02 -25.75
C LEU A 126 -5.97 -16.52 -24.32
N HIS A 127 -7.22 -16.79 -23.97
CA HIS A 127 -7.63 -17.27 -22.64
C HIS A 127 -6.89 -18.56 -22.22
N ASP A 128 -6.45 -19.37 -23.18
CA ASP A 128 -5.69 -20.59 -22.92
C ASP A 128 -4.24 -20.32 -22.46
N TYR A 129 -3.72 -19.10 -22.67
CA TYR A 129 -2.36 -18.68 -22.32
C TYR A 129 -2.36 -17.39 -21.49
N PRO A 130 -2.62 -17.48 -20.18
CA PRO A 130 -2.84 -16.30 -19.35
C PRO A 130 -1.60 -15.37 -19.18
N LEU A 131 -0.39 -15.91 -19.36
CA LEU A 131 0.85 -15.13 -19.42
C LEU A 131 0.91 -14.23 -20.67
N LEU A 132 0.43 -14.74 -21.82
CA LEU A 132 0.40 -14.00 -23.07
C LEU A 132 -0.66 -12.89 -23.04
N GLU A 133 -1.81 -13.13 -22.42
CA GLU A 133 -2.83 -12.09 -22.21
C GLU A 133 -2.29 -10.91 -21.42
N SER A 134 -1.64 -11.20 -20.29
CA SER A 134 -1.11 -10.18 -19.39
C SER A 134 0.03 -9.38 -20.04
N SER A 135 0.90 -10.05 -20.82
CA SER A 135 1.98 -9.38 -21.54
C SER A 135 1.46 -8.53 -22.71
N LEU A 136 0.47 -9.02 -23.46
CA LEU A 136 -0.15 -8.26 -24.54
C LEU A 136 -0.87 -7.02 -24.02
N PHE A 137 -1.57 -7.13 -22.87
CA PHE A 137 -2.18 -5.97 -22.21
C PHE A 137 -1.16 -4.87 -21.94
N PHE A 138 0.00 -5.23 -21.38
CA PHE A 138 1.08 -4.28 -21.08
C PHE A 138 1.73 -3.71 -22.36
N LEU A 139 2.06 -4.58 -23.32
CA LEU A 139 2.69 -4.18 -24.59
C LEU A 139 1.81 -3.23 -25.41
N MET A 140 0.50 -3.47 -25.47
CA MET A 140 -0.44 -2.61 -26.18
C MET A 140 -0.57 -1.24 -25.51
N SER A 141 -0.57 -1.21 -24.17
CA SER A 141 -0.54 0.04 -23.40
C SER A 141 0.70 0.87 -23.74
N TYR A 142 1.89 0.25 -23.70
CA TYR A 142 3.16 0.93 -24.00
C TYR A 142 3.30 1.28 -25.50
N SER A 143 2.80 0.44 -26.41
CA SER A 143 2.78 0.75 -27.84
C SER A 143 1.96 2.01 -28.13
N THR A 144 0.89 2.26 -27.37
CA THR A 144 0.09 3.49 -27.51
C THR A 144 0.93 4.73 -27.22
N PHE A 145 1.79 4.66 -26.19
CA PHE A 145 2.74 5.73 -25.86
C PHE A 145 3.63 6.05 -27.05
N LEU A 146 4.29 5.01 -27.59
CA LEU A 146 5.25 5.15 -28.68
C LEU A 146 4.57 5.69 -29.95
N MET A 147 3.39 5.18 -30.29
CA MET A 147 2.63 5.65 -31.46
C MET A 147 2.28 7.13 -31.35
N ALA A 148 1.85 7.60 -30.18
CA ALA A 148 1.54 9.00 -29.95
C ALA A 148 2.79 9.90 -30.03
N GLU A 149 3.93 9.47 -29.46
CA GLU A 149 5.19 10.22 -29.57
C GLU A 149 5.69 10.29 -31.03
N THR A 150 5.56 9.21 -31.81
CA THR A 150 5.91 9.24 -33.25
C THR A 150 5.02 10.15 -34.09
N ALA A 151 3.81 10.43 -33.61
CA ALA A 151 2.86 11.34 -34.24
C ALA A 151 3.03 12.80 -33.75
N GLU A 152 4.07 13.10 -32.97
CA GLU A 152 4.31 14.41 -32.32
C GLU A 152 3.17 14.85 -31.38
N LEU A 153 2.50 13.88 -30.75
CA LEU A 153 1.42 14.10 -29.80
C LEU A 153 1.84 13.77 -28.37
N THR A 154 0.97 14.03 -27.41
CA THR A 154 1.26 13.73 -26.00
C THR A 154 1.08 12.25 -25.70
N GLY A 155 2.18 11.50 -25.61
CA GLY A 155 2.18 10.07 -25.34
C GLY A 155 1.53 9.70 -24.01
N ILE A 156 1.77 10.48 -22.95
CA ILE A 156 1.19 10.27 -21.63
C ILE A 156 -0.35 10.30 -21.66
N VAL A 157 -0.94 11.25 -22.38
CA VAL A 157 -2.40 11.39 -22.49
C VAL A 157 -3.01 10.25 -23.30
N ALA A 158 -2.33 9.81 -24.36
CA ALA A 158 -2.79 8.68 -25.15
C ALA A 158 -2.81 7.38 -24.34
N VAL A 159 -1.77 7.13 -23.53
CA VAL A 159 -1.73 5.98 -22.60
C VAL A 159 -2.83 6.06 -21.56
N LEU A 160 -3.10 7.25 -20.99
CA LEU A 160 -4.17 7.43 -20.02
C LEU A 160 -5.52 6.97 -20.58
N PHE A 161 -5.90 7.48 -21.76
CA PHE A 161 -7.18 7.10 -22.36
C PHE A 161 -7.21 5.65 -22.85
N CYS A 162 -6.07 5.13 -23.32
CA CYS A 162 -5.95 3.70 -23.60
C CYS A 162 -6.19 2.85 -22.35
N GLY A 163 -5.57 3.20 -21.22
CA GLY A 163 -5.76 2.54 -19.93
C GLY A 163 -7.20 2.60 -19.43
N ILE A 164 -7.89 3.75 -19.59
CA ILE A 164 -9.33 3.88 -19.25
C ILE A 164 -10.18 2.94 -20.13
N CYS A 165 -9.95 2.93 -21.45
CA CYS A 165 -10.66 2.03 -22.35
C CYS A 165 -10.35 0.55 -22.07
N GLN A 166 -9.09 0.21 -21.78
CA GLN A 166 -8.68 -1.15 -21.46
C GLN A 166 -9.25 -1.61 -20.11
N ALA A 167 -9.30 -0.76 -19.10
CA ALA A 167 -9.91 -1.07 -17.81
C ALA A 167 -11.42 -1.36 -17.94
N HIS A 168 -12.11 -0.67 -18.85
CA HIS A 168 -13.54 -0.87 -19.07
C HIS A 168 -13.86 -2.06 -19.98
N TYR A 169 -13.13 -2.22 -21.10
CA TYR A 169 -13.45 -3.22 -22.12
C TYR A 169 -12.53 -4.44 -22.09
N THR A 170 -11.21 -4.22 -22.06
CA THR A 170 -10.23 -5.32 -22.14
C THR A 170 -10.18 -6.12 -20.84
N TYR A 171 -10.19 -5.46 -19.68
CA TYR A 171 -10.08 -6.11 -18.37
C TYR A 171 -11.18 -7.15 -18.16
N ASN A 172 -12.41 -6.84 -18.58
CA ASN A 172 -13.55 -7.74 -18.46
C ASN A 172 -13.54 -8.90 -19.48
N ASN A 173 -12.70 -8.82 -20.52
CA ASN A 173 -12.49 -9.90 -21.48
C ASN A 173 -11.36 -10.86 -21.06
N LEU A 174 -10.52 -10.47 -20.09
CA LEU A 174 -9.39 -11.29 -19.61
C LEU A 174 -9.87 -12.45 -18.74
N SER A 175 -9.09 -13.54 -18.71
CA SER A 175 -9.26 -14.62 -17.74
C SER A 175 -9.10 -14.14 -16.29
N ALA A 176 -9.75 -14.81 -15.33
CA ALA A 176 -9.70 -14.44 -13.91
C ALA A 176 -8.25 -14.41 -13.37
N ASP A 177 -7.43 -15.38 -13.78
CA ASP A 177 -6.03 -15.43 -13.41
C ASP A 177 -5.23 -14.24 -13.98
N SER A 178 -5.50 -13.85 -15.23
CA SER A 178 -4.84 -12.70 -15.88
C SER A 178 -5.27 -11.37 -15.24
N GLN A 179 -6.52 -11.24 -14.81
CA GLN A 179 -7.00 -10.05 -14.09
C GLN A 179 -6.23 -9.84 -12.79
N VAL A 180 -6.03 -10.89 -11.99
CA VAL A 180 -5.27 -10.81 -10.73
C VAL A 180 -3.80 -10.48 -11.00
N ARG A 181 -3.16 -11.18 -11.94
CA ARG A 181 -1.75 -10.93 -12.29
C ARG A 181 -1.52 -9.52 -12.83
N THR A 182 -2.37 -9.07 -13.74
CA THR A 182 -2.27 -7.72 -14.32
C THR A 182 -2.39 -6.67 -13.23
N LYS A 183 -3.36 -6.81 -12.31
CA LYS A 183 -3.52 -5.90 -11.18
C LYS A 183 -2.27 -5.87 -10.28
N GLN A 184 -1.74 -7.04 -9.90
CA GLN A 184 -0.53 -7.13 -9.07
C GLN A 184 0.70 -6.51 -9.75
N ILE A 185 0.85 -6.70 -11.07
CA ILE A 185 1.94 -6.11 -11.84
C ILE A 185 1.82 -4.58 -11.87
N PHE A 186 0.63 -4.02 -12.13
CA PHE A 186 0.44 -2.56 -12.12
C PHE A 186 0.62 -1.95 -10.73
N GLU A 187 0.15 -2.63 -9.66
CA GLU A 187 0.37 -2.21 -8.27
C GLU A 187 1.87 -2.19 -7.94
N LEU A 188 2.62 -3.23 -8.32
CA LEU A 188 4.06 -3.30 -8.13
C LEU A 188 4.80 -2.21 -8.92
N LEU A 189 4.47 -2.04 -10.20
CA LEU A 189 5.08 -1.01 -11.05
C LEU A 189 4.79 0.40 -10.52
N ASN A 190 3.57 0.66 -10.07
CA ASN A 190 3.20 1.93 -9.44
C ASN A 190 4.05 2.18 -8.19
N PHE A 191 4.13 1.19 -7.30
CA PHE A 191 4.95 1.29 -6.08
C PHE A 191 6.43 1.52 -6.39
N MET A 192 7.00 0.82 -7.38
CA MET A 192 8.39 1.02 -7.77
C MET A 192 8.62 2.39 -8.41
N ALA A 193 7.74 2.83 -9.32
CA ALA A 193 7.84 4.13 -9.98
C ALA A 193 7.77 5.28 -8.97
N GLU A 194 6.86 5.20 -7.99
CA GLU A 194 6.70 6.17 -6.91
C GLU A 194 7.95 6.25 -6.03
N ASN A 195 8.54 5.10 -5.66
CA ASN A 195 9.80 5.08 -4.91
C ASN A 195 10.97 5.66 -5.70
N PHE A 196 11.06 5.37 -7.00
CA PHE A 196 12.12 5.91 -7.84
C PHE A 196 12.02 7.42 -7.98
N ILE A 197 10.83 7.97 -8.24
CA ILE A 197 10.67 9.41 -8.39
C ILE A 197 10.93 10.14 -7.07
N PHE A 198 10.53 9.59 -5.92
CA PHE A 198 10.85 10.18 -4.61
C PHE A 198 12.35 10.14 -4.29
N CYS A 199 13.01 9.01 -4.57
CA CYS A 199 14.46 8.91 -4.43
C CYS A 199 15.16 9.95 -5.33
N TYR A 200 14.70 10.09 -6.58
CA TYR A 200 15.23 11.03 -7.54
C TYR A 200 15.03 12.49 -7.12
N ILE A 201 13.87 12.86 -6.56
CA ILE A 201 13.63 14.18 -5.95
C ILE A 201 14.64 14.46 -4.83
N GLY A 202 14.83 13.49 -3.93
CA GLY A 202 15.79 13.61 -2.82
C GLY A 202 17.22 13.82 -3.31
N VAL A 203 17.69 12.97 -4.21
CA VAL A 203 19.05 13.07 -4.80
C VAL A 203 19.20 14.39 -5.56
N SER A 204 18.20 14.79 -6.33
CA SER A 204 18.21 16.03 -7.11
C SER A 204 18.38 17.26 -6.21
N MET A 205 17.66 17.32 -5.09
CA MET A 205 17.76 18.44 -4.14
C MET A 205 19.17 18.61 -3.57
N PHE A 206 19.91 17.52 -3.33
CA PHE A 206 21.26 17.57 -2.77
C PHE A 206 22.37 17.67 -3.82
N THR A 207 22.15 17.17 -5.04
CA THR A 207 23.20 17.01 -6.05
C THR A 207 23.26 18.16 -7.04
N PHE A 208 22.16 18.85 -7.31
CA PHE A 208 22.14 19.93 -8.32
C PHE A 208 22.84 21.20 -7.80
N PRO A 209 23.97 21.61 -8.42
CA PRO A 209 24.78 22.72 -7.93
C PRO A 209 24.20 24.12 -8.22
N LEU A 210 23.18 24.22 -9.08
CA LEU A 210 22.54 25.49 -9.50
C LEU A 210 21.21 25.79 -8.77
N HIS A 211 20.98 25.24 -7.58
CA HIS A 211 19.79 25.60 -6.81
C HIS A 211 19.85 27.07 -6.35
N ARG A 212 18.98 27.91 -6.92
CA ARG A 212 18.78 29.30 -6.50
C ARG A 212 17.65 29.37 -5.47
N TRP A 213 18.05 29.45 -4.20
CA TRP A 213 17.12 29.49 -3.08
C TRP A 213 16.51 30.88 -2.91
N ASN A 214 15.20 30.98 -3.11
CA ASN A 214 14.42 32.19 -2.86
C ASN A 214 13.26 31.88 -1.90
N LEU A 215 13.49 32.05 -0.59
CA LEU A 215 12.51 31.76 0.46
C LEU A 215 11.21 32.55 0.28
N GLY A 216 11.31 33.81 -0.15
CA GLY A 216 10.12 34.65 -0.41
C GLY A 216 9.21 34.06 -1.48
N PHE A 217 9.79 33.58 -2.58
CA PHE A 217 9.03 32.97 -3.67
C PHE A 217 8.40 31.63 -3.25
N ILE A 218 9.06 30.86 -2.39
CA ILE A 218 8.51 29.59 -1.84
C ILE A 218 7.25 29.86 -1.01
N ILE A 219 7.31 30.82 -0.07
CA ILE A 219 6.18 31.16 0.81
C ILE A 219 5.00 31.70 -0.01
N ILE A 220 5.28 32.62 -0.94
CA ILE A 220 4.27 33.17 -1.84
C ILE A 220 3.64 32.08 -2.70
N SER A 221 4.46 31.16 -3.24
CA SER A 221 3.96 30.04 -4.03
C SER A 221 3.05 29.13 -3.21
N PHE A 222 3.40 28.81 -1.96
CA PHE A 222 2.56 28.02 -1.08
C PHE A 222 1.19 28.66 -0.85
N LEU A 223 1.16 29.97 -0.58
CA LEU A 223 -0.08 30.73 -0.40
C LEU A 223 -0.89 30.81 -1.71
N ALA A 224 -0.23 31.09 -2.84
CA ALA A 224 -0.86 31.19 -4.15
C ALA A 224 -1.50 29.86 -4.57
N ILE A 225 -0.87 28.74 -4.24
CA ILE A 225 -1.37 27.39 -4.49
C ILE A 225 -2.61 27.09 -3.63
N ALA A 226 -2.60 27.46 -2.34
CA ALA A 226 -3.75 27.29 -1.46
C ALA A 226 -4.95 28.14 -1.94
N ILE A 227 -4.71 29.41 -2.26
CA ILE A 227 -5.76 30.30 -2.77
C ILE A 227 -6.27 29.82 -4.13
N GLY A 228 -5.37 29.44 -5.04
CA GLY A 228 -5.74 28.92 -6.36
C GLY A 228 -6.61 27.67 -6.27
N ARG A 229 -6.27 26.74 -5.36
CA ARG A 229 -7.08 25.53 -5.14
C ARG A 229 -8.45 25.86 -4.55
N ALA A 230 -8.54 26.80 -3.60
CA ALA A 230 -9.82 27.23 -3.05
C ALA A 230 -10.69 27.92 -4.13
N ALA A 231 -10.10 28.81 -4.91
CA ALA A 231 -10.77 29.53 -5.99
C ALA A 231 -11.24 28.60 -7.13
N ASN A 232 -10.61 27.44 -7.32
CA ASN A 232 -11.07 26.46 -8.28
C ASN A 232 -12.18 25.57 -7.69
N ILE A 233 -11.94 24.97 -6.51
CA ILE A 233 -12.83 23.94 -5.95
C ILE A 233 -14.19 24.50 -5.54
N TYR A 234 -14.25 25.57 -4.75
CA TYR A 234 -15.55 26.05 -4.23
C TYR A 234 -16.50 26.52 -5.34
N PRO A 235 -16.05 27.32 -6.33
CA PRO A 235 -16.91 27.75 -7.44
C PRO A 235 -17.31 26.61 -8.37
N LEU A 236 -16.39 25.68 -8.70
CA LEU A 236 -16.71 24.51 -9.52
C LEU A 236 -17.72 23.61 -8.81
N CYS A 237 -17.55 23.35 -7.51
CA CYS A 237 -18.51 22.57 -6.73
C CYS A 237 -19.86 23.30 -6.62
N PHE A 238 -19.88 24.63 -6.53
CA PHE A 238 -21.12 25.41 -6.55
C PHE A 238 -21.85 25.26 -7.90
N LEU A 239 -21.13 25.42 -9.02
CA LEU A 239 -21.68 25.25 -10.37
C LEU A 239 -22.21 23.82 -10.59
N LEU A 240 -21.45 22.81 -10.18
CA LEU A 240 -21.86 21.39 -10.28
C LEU A 240 -23.07 21.09 -9.39
N ASN A 241 -23.17 21.70 -8.22
CA ASN A 241 -24.31 21.54 -7.30
C ASN A 241 -25.62 22.13 -7.85
N CYS A 242 -25.56 23.05 -8.82
CA CYS A 242 -26.75 23.56 -9.50
C CYS A 242 -27.35 22.54 -10.48
N GLY A 243 -26.53 21.71 -11.13
CA GLY A 243 -26.97 20.76 -12.16
C GLY A 243 -27.10 19.30 -11.71
N ARG A 244 -26.56 18.93 -10.54
CA ARG A 244 -26.46 17.53 -10.10
C ARG A 244 -27.61 17.14 -9.17
N LYS A 245 -28.22 15.98 -9.42
CA LYS A 245 -29.30 15.39 -8.60
C LYS A 245 -28.84 15.04 -7.18
N TYR A 246 -27.58 14.61 -7.02
CA TYR A 246 -26.92 14.36 -5.73
C TYR A 246 -25.89 15.45 -5.44
N LYS A 247 -26.22 16.40 -4.56
CA LYS A 247 -25.34 17.52 -4.22
C LYS A 247 -24.10 17.07 -3.45
N ILE A 248 -22.95 17.69 -3.76
CA ILE A 248 -21.69 17.50 -3.03
C ILE A 248 -21.76 18.37 -1.76
N PRO A 249 -21.79 17.76 -0.55
CA PRO A 249 -21.88 18.50 0.70
C PRO A 249 -20.60 19.31 0.96
N ALA A 250 -20.70 20.42 1.71
CA ALA A 250 -19.57 21.28 2.03
C ALA A 250 -18.41 20.52 2.72
N LYS A 251 -18.72 19.50 3.52
CA LYS A 251 -17.71 18.61 4.13
C LYS A 251 -16.84 17.91 3.08
N PHE A 252 -17.44 17.46 1.98
CA PHE A 252 -16.70 16.82 0.88
C PHE A 252 -15.88 17.84 0.10
N GLN A 253 -16.35 19.10 -0.01
CA GLN A 253 -15.59 20.17 -0.66
C GLN A 253 -14.33 20.52 0.12
N HIS A 254 -14.41 20.60 1.46
CA HIS A 254 -13.24 20.80 2.30
C HIS A 254 -12.27 19.62 2.18
N MET A 255 -12.78 18.39 2.16
CA MET A 255 -11.93 17.20 1.97
C MET A 255 -11.24 17.21 0.60
N LEU A 256 -11.94 17.60 -0.47
CA LEU A 256 -11.37 17.76 -1.81
C LEU A 256 -10.29 18.85 -1.83
N PHE A 257 -10.49 19.95 -1.09
CA PHE A 257 -9.49 21.00 -0.92
C PHE A 257 -8.20 20.48 -0.26
N PHE A 258 -8.32 19.72 0.83
CA PHE A 258 -7.16 19.16 1.54
C PHE A 258 -6.53 17.94 0.84
N SER A 259 -7.26 17.27 -0.05
CA SER A 259 -6.80 16.03 -0.68
C SER A 259 -5.76 16.19 -1.78
N GLY A 260 -5.64 17.36 -2.43
CA GLY A 260 -4.71 17.51 -3.57
C GLY A 260 -3.34 17.94 -3.13
N LEU A 261 -2.59 16.92 -2.71
CA LEU A 261 -1.16 17.03 -2.47
C LEU A 261 -0.42 17.23 -3.78
N ARG A 262 0.77 17.83 -3.69
CA ARG A 262 1.59 18.10 -4.86
C ARG A 262 2.49 16.91 -5.07
N GLY A 263 2.35 16.35 -6.27
CA GLY A 263 2.90 15.06 -6.60
C GLY A 263 4.28 15.07 -7.21
N ALA A 264 4.76 13.87 -7.42
CA ALA A 264 6.00 13.62 -8.12
C ALA A 264 5.96 14.09 -9.59
N MET A 265 4.76 14.17 -10.20
CA MET A 265 4.57 14.68 -11.58
C MET A 265 4.91 16.16 -11.72
N ALA A 266 4.58 16.99 -10.73
CA ALA A 266 4.94 18.42 -10.74
C ALA A 266 6.47 18.59 -10.80
N PHE A 267 7.20 17.78 -10.03
CA PHE A 267 8.67 17.77 -10.07
C PHE A 267 9.22 17.25 -11.41
N ALA A 268 8.68 16.15 -11.93
CA ALA A 268 9.10 15.58 -13.21
C ALA A 268 8.94 16.57 -14.37
N LEU A 269 7.90 17.42 -14.34
CA LEU A 269 7.72 18.51 -15.31
C LEU A 269 8.72 19.66 -15.08
N ALA A 270 9.06 19.98 -13.83
CA ALA A 270 9.99 21.07 -13.49
C ALA A 270 11.40 20.82 -13.98
N ILE A 271 11.89 19.58 -13.83
CA ILE A 271 13.27 19.24 -14.18
C ILE A 271 13.50 19.17 -15.70
N ARG A 272 12.44 18.99 -16.50
CA ARG A 272 12.55 18.95 -17.97
C ARG A 272 13.03 20.27 -18.57
N ASN A 273 12.88 21.40 -17.87
CA ASN A 273 13.20 22.72 -18.41
C ASN A 273 13.92 23.61 -17.40
N THR A 274 15.25 23.51 -17.30
CA THR A 274 16.09 24.25 -16.34
C THR A 274 17.03 25.28 -17.00
N VAL A 275 16.73 25.67 -18.24
CA VAL A 275 17.63 26.51 -19.07
C VAL A 275 17.76 27.94 -18.53
N SER A 276 16.70 28.50 -17.95
CA SER A 276 16.68 29.87 -17.41
C SER A 276 16.80 29.88 -15.88
N GLU A 277 17.35 30.96 -15.32
CA GLU A 277 17.43 31.21 -13.88
C GLU A 277 16.05 31.17 -13.21
N SER A 278 15.03 31.75 -13.86
CA SER A 278 13.63 31.73 -13.38
C SER A 278 13.12 30.29 -13.22
N LYS A 279 13.50 29.40 -14.13
CA LYS A 279 13.09 27.99 -14.11
C LYS A 279 13.86 27.17 -13.08
N GLN A 280 15.11 27.53 -12.77
CA GLN A 280 15.87 26.93 -11.68
C GLN A 280 15.26 27.28 -10.30
N ILE A 281 14.77 28.53 -10.15
CA ILE A 281 14.02 28.94 -8.96
C ILE A 281 12.68 28.17 -8.86
N MET A 282 11.97 28.00 -9.99
CA MET A 282 10.74 27.19 -10.05
C MET A 282 10.99 25.72 -9.69
N LEU A 283 12.08 25.11 -10.17
CA LEU A 283 12.48 23.74 -9.82
C LEU A 283 12.70 23.63 -8.32
N THR A 284 13.55 24.49 -7.76
CA THR A 284 13.87 24.53 -6.32
C THR A 284 12.59 24.64 -5.48
N THR A 285 11.71 25.55 -5.89
CA THR A 285 10.44 25.81 -5.20
C THR A 285 9.48 24.63 -5.28
N THR A 286 9.35 24.02 -6.46
CA THR A 286 8.50 22.83 -6.65
C THR A 286 9.01 21.66 -5.81
N SER A 287 10.32 21.42 -5.79
CA SER A 287 10.94 20.36 -4.97
C SER A 287 10.64 20.54 -3.49
N VAL A 288 10.78 21.76 -2.95
CA VAL A 288 10.44 22.06 -1.54
C VAL A 288 8.96 21.84 -1.27
N ILE A 289 8.07 22.30 -2.15
CA ILE A 289 6.62 22.13 -2.00
C ILE A 289 6.24 20.65 -2.00
N VAL A 290 6.77 19.86 -2.93
CA VAL A 290 6.50 18.41 -3.01
C VAL A 290 7.01 17.71 -1.74
N ILE A 291 8.22 18.01 -1.29
CA ILE A 291 8.78 17.41 -0.05
C ILE A 291 7.92 17.77 1.16
N VAL A 292 7.57 19.04 1.35
CA VAL A 292 6.74 19.46 2.50
C VAL A 292 5.36 18.80 2.46
N THR A 293 4.68 18.86 1.31
CA THR A 293 3.32 18.31 1.18
C THR A 293 3.25 16.79 1.35
N VAL A 294 4.25 16.04 0.87
CA VAL A 294 4.31 14.58 1.05
C VAL A 294 4.77 14.19 2.45
N SER A 295 5.68 14.96 3.06
CA SER A 295 6.18 14.67 4.41
C SER A 295 5.08 14.81 5.46
N ASP A 296 4.27 15.87 5.39
CA ASP A 296 3.17 16.11 6.33
C ASP A 296 2.15 14.98 6.33
N ILE A 297 1.78 14.45 5.15
CA ILE A 297 0.79 13.38 5.06
C ILE A 297 1.36 12.03 5.50
N ARG A 298 2.61 11.70 5.14
CA ARG A 298 3.24 10.44 5.59
C ARG A 298 3.47 10.43 7.09
N HIS A 299 3.68 11.58 7.70
CA HIS A 299 3.71 11.70 9.16
C HIS A 299 2.34 11.36 9.76
N CYS A 300 1.27 11.94 9.19
CA CYS A 300 -0.10 11.64 9.60
C CYS A 300 -0.49 10.16 9.41
N ASP A 301 -0.08 9.53 8.30
CA ASP A 301 -0.30 8.09 8.07
C ASP A 301 0.51 7.21 9.03
N ARG A 302 1.76 7.60 9.36
CA ARG A 302 2.56 6.89 10.35
C ARG A 302 1.92 6.96 11.74
N ASP A 303 1.44 8.11 12.15
CA ASP A 303 0.76 8.29 13.44
C ASP A 303 -0.55 7.49 13.49
N HIS A 304 -1.30 7.47 12.39
CA HIS A 304 -2.53 6.71 12.28
C HIS A 304 -2.26 5.19 12.19
N SER A 305 -1.21 4.76 11.50
CA SER A 305 -0.78 3.36 11.43
C SER A 305 -0.22 2.86 12.75
N GLN A 306 0.47 3.71 13.53
CA GLN A 306 0.84 3.39 14.91
C GLN A 306 -0.39 3.34 15.84
N GLY A 307 -1.39 4.19 15.63
CA GLY A 307 -2.69 4.12 16.32
C GLY A 307 -3.50 2.86 15.95
N LYS A 308 -3.47 2.44 14.69
CA LYS A 308 -4.16 1.25 14.16
C LYS A 308 -3.40 -0.06 14.39
N GLY A 309 -2.10 -0.03 14.64
CA GLY A 309 -1.32 -1.18 15.12
C GLY A 309 -1.83 -1.75 16.44
N SER A 310 -2.71 -1.00 17.14
CA SER A 310 -3.39 -1.44 18.35
C SER A 310 -4.87 -1.87 18.16
N GLN A 311 -5.45 -1.78 16.94
CA GLN A 311 -6.90 -2.03 16.75
C GLN A 311 -7.31 -2.84 15.50
N ARG A 312 -6.42 -3.19 14.55
CA ARG A 312 -6.83 -4.05 13.42
C ARG A 312 -6.85 -5.53 13.82
N GLY A 313 -8.00 -5.95 14.31
CA GLY A 313 -8.34 -7.36 14.51
C GLY A 313 -9.84 -7.54 14.75
N TRP A 314 -10.70 -7.05 13.85
CA TRP A 314 -12.15 -7.34 13.88
C TRP A 314 -12.61 -7.49 12.43
N VAL A 315 -12.88 -8.71 11.96
CA VAL A 315 -14.14 -9.47 12.13
C VAL A 315 -15.32 -8.59 11.75
N SER A 316 -15.75 -8.79 10.50
CA SER A 316 -17.02 -8.35 9.96
C SER A 316 -18.16 -8.91 10.80
N GLU A 317 -18.98 -8.02 11.36
CA GLU A 317 -20.25 -8.36 11.97
C GLU A 317 -21.26 -8.60 10.85
N GLY A 318 -21.31 -9.84 10.39
CA GLY A 318 -22.24 -10.34 9.41
C GLY A 318 -22.26 -11.85 9.52
N THR A 319 -23.46 -12.45 9.51
CA THR A 319 -23.65 -13.89 9.34
C THR A 319 -22.96 -14.32 8.05
N GLY A 320 -21.71 -14.75 8.16
CA GLY A 320 -20.82 -14.98 7.03
C GLY A 320 -19.80 -16.04 7.39
N THR A 321 -19.83 -17.13 6.63
CA THR A 321 -18.80 -18.16 6.61
C THR A 321 -17.42 -17.53 6.43
N GLY A 322 -16.61 -17.54 7.48
CA GLY A 322 -15.27 -16.96 7.48
C GLY A 322 -14.28 -17.83 6.73
N THR A 323 -13.67 -17.26 5.69
CA THR A 323 -12.50 -17.81 5.01
C THR A 323 -11.24 -17.50 5.83
N GLY A 324 -10.55 -18.53 6.32
CA GLY A 324 -9.18 -18.39 6.85
C GLY A 324 -9.07 -18.27 8.38
N SER A 325 -8.19 -19.10 8.93
CA SER A 325 -7.90 -19.38 10.34
C SER A 325 -7.20 -18.25 11.12
N GLN A 326 -7.78 -17.05 11.19
CA GLN A 326 -7.16 -15.88 11.86
C GLN A 326 -7.87 -15.42 13.14
N ALA A 327 -8.50 -16.32 13.88
CA ALA A 327 -8.98 -16.01 15.24
C ALA A 327 -7.98 -16.50 16.28
N SER A 328 -7.76 -15.70 17.32
CA SER A 328 -6.93 -16.12 18.47
C SER A 328 -7.75 -17.02 19.39
N TYR A 329 -7.21 -18.17 19.78
CA TYR A 329 -7.86 -19.12 20.68
C TYR A 329 -7.10 -19.22 22.01
N VAL A 330 -7.84 -19.51 23.07
CA VAL A 330 -7.30 -19.77 24.40
C VAL A 330 -7.92 -21.06 24.96
N ALA A 331 -7.09 -21.89 25.58
CA ALA A 331 -7.56 -23.21 26.02
C ALA A 331 -8.64 -23.06 27.11
N THR A 332 -9.82 -23.66 26.94
CA THR A 332 -10.93 -23.52 27.90
C THR A 332 -10.49 -23.91 29.33
N GLY A 333 -9.65 -24.94 29.45
CA GLY A 333 -9.08 -25.36 30.74
C GLY A 333 -8.15 -24.31 31.35
N LEU A 334 -7.37 -23.60 30.52
CA LEU A 334 -6.50 -22.52 30.96
C LEU A 334 -7.34 -21.35 31.46
N VAL A 335 -8.29 -20.85 30.66
CA VAL A 335 -9.13 -19.71 31.04
C VAL A 335 -9.89 -19.94 32.37
N LYS A 336 -10.42 -21.16 32.57
CA LYS A 336 -11.08 -21.56 33.83
C LYS A 336 -10.13 -21.55 35.02
N ARG A 337 -8.90 -22.09 34.88
CA ARG A 337 -7.86 -22.00 35.91
C ARG A 337 -7.48 -20.53 36.15
N LEU A 338 -7.39 -19.76 35.07
CA LEU A 338 -7.03 -18.35 35.08
C LEU A 338 -8.17 -17.41 35.57
N ARG A 339 -9.39 -17.92 35.81
CA ARG A 339 -10.59 -17.12 36.21
C ARG A 339 -10.74 -15.79 35.46
N TYR A 340 -10.50 -15.78 34.15
CA TYR A 340 -10.85 -14.61 33.33
C TYR A 340 -12.37 -14.48 33.22
N PRO A 341 -12.94 -13.26 33.28
CA PRO A 341 -14.37 -13.05 33.09
C PRO A 341 -14.76 -13.26 31.61
N VAL A 342 -15.93 -13.87 31.39
CA VAL A 342 -16.51 -14.03 30.06
C VAL A 342 -17.01 -12.67 29.58
N ARG A 343 -16.62 -12.26 28.37
CA ARG A 343 -17.02 -10.96 27.79
C ARG A 343 -18.20 -11.09 26.84
N GLY A 344 -18.33 -12.22 26.14
CA GLY A 344 -19.41 -12.48 25.19
C GLY A 344 -19.38 -13.90 24.63
N SER A 345 -20.21 -14.17 23.62
CA SER A 345 -20.23 -15.43 22.89
C SER A 345 -20.38 -15.20 21.39
N MET A 346 -19.64 -15.95 20.59
CA MET A 346 -19.63 -15.88 19.13
C MET A 346 -19.88 -17.27 18.55
N GLU A 347 -20.65 -17.38 17.46
CA GLU A 347 -20.85 -18.63 16.72
C GLU A 347 -20.03 -18.61 15.43
N LEU A 348 -19.26 -19.67 15.20
CA LEU A 348 -18.29 -19.77 14.11
C LEU A 348 -18.38 -21.13 13.41
N ALA A 349 -18.22 -21.11 12.09
CA ALA A 349 -18.05 -22.29 11.25
C ALA A 349 -16.82 -22.08 10.37
N HIS A 350 -15.88 -23.03 10.37
CA HIS A 350 -14.65 -22.96 9.56
C HIS A 350 -14.86 -23.61 8.20
N SER A 351 -14.39 -22.97 7.15
CA SER A 351 -14.26 -23.58 5.82
C SER A 351 -12.86 -24.20 5.66
N LEU A 352 -12.80 -25.47 5.29
CA LEU A 352 -11.57 -26.21 5.04
C LEU A 352 -11.15 -26.07 3.57
N PHE A 353 -9.85 -26.25 3.29
CA PHE A 353 -9.34 -26.35 1.93
C PHE A 353 -10.11 -27.45 1.16
N GLY A 354 -10.70 -27.08 0.02
CA GLY A 354 -11.64 -27.94 -0.72
C GLY A 354 -13.12 -27.55 -0.61
N GLY A 355 -13.44 -26.45 0.08
CA GLY A 355 -14.80 -25.89 0.13
C GLY A 355 -15.76 -26.58 1.11
N VAL A 356 -15.23 -27.48 1.96
CA VAL A 356 -16.02 -28.18 2.98
C VAL A 356 -16.15 -27.31 4.23
N VAL A 357 -17.38 -26.95 4.60
CA VAL A 357 -17.67 -26.14 5.79
C VAL A 357 -17.94 -27.06 6.99
N THR A 358 -17.26 -26.79 8.10
CA THR A 358 -17.46 -27.48 9.38
C THR A 358 -18.76 -27.05 10.06
N LYS A 359 -19.26 -27.86 11.00
CA LYS A 359 -20.47 -27.53 11.76
C LYS A 359 -20.23 -26.29 12.63
N THR A 360 -21.19 -25.37 12.64
CA THR A 360 -21.17 -24.18 13.51
C THR A 360 -21.00 -24.57 14.97
N ARG A 361 -20.03 -23.95 15.64
CA ARG A 361 -19.76 -24.09 17.07
C ARG A 361 -19.86 -22.74 17.76
N LYS A 362 -20.32 -22.75 19.01
CA LYS A 362 -20.40 -21.57 19.86
C LYS A 362 -19.15 -21.49 20.75
N HIS A 363 -18.48 -20.35 20.70
CA HIS A 363 -17.29 -20.02 21.47
C HIS A 363 -17.56 -18.83 22.38
N GLN A 364 -16.98 -18.83 23.57
CA GLN A 364 -16.98 -17.72 24.52
C GLN A 364 -15.76 -16.83 24.26
N THR A 365 -15.94 -15.51 24.35
CA THR A 365 -14.87 -14.52 24.14
C THR A 365 -14.30 -14.02 25.46
N TYR A 366 -12.97 -13.89 25.51
CA TYR A 366 -12.20 -13.46 26.67
C TYR A 366 -11.20 -12.38 26.28
N LYS A 367 -11.01 -11.38 27.15
CA LYS A 367 -9.97 -10.35 26.99
C LYS A 367 -8.73 -10.77 27.78
N VAL A 368 -7.71 -11.25 27.08
CA VAL A 368 -6.47 -11.78 27.67
C VAL A 368 -5.37 -10.72 27.57
N ARG A 369 -4.57 -10.56 28.64
CA ARG A 369 -3.40 -9.67 28.63
C ARG A 369 -2.13 -10.50 28.46
N VAL A 370 -1.29 -10.13 27.50
CA VAL A 370 0.00 -10.77 27.22
C VAL A 370 1.11 -9.72 27.37
N ALA A 371 2.21 -10.08 28.03
CA ALA A 371 3.32 -9.15 28.31
C ALA A 371 4.69 -9.84 28.19
N SER A 372 5.71 -9.04 27.86
CA SER A 372 7.13 -9.45 27.79
C SER A 372 7.69 -9.83 29.15
N LEU A 373 8.70 -10.71 29.13
CA LEU A 373 9.53 -11.05 30.29
C LEU A 373 10.27 -9.84 30.90
N SER A 374 10.71 -8.90 30.06
CA SER A 374 11.44 -7.70 30.48
C SER A 374 10.52 -6.57 30.96
N GLY A 375 9.20 -6.68 30.73
CA GLY A 375 8.23 -5.62 31.01
C GLY A 375 8.13 -4.54 29.93
N ASP A 376 8.94 -4.62 28.86
CA ASP A 376 9.02 -3.57 27.83
C ASP A 376 7.75 -3.42 27.00
N TYR A 377 6.98 -4.51 26.83
CA TYR A 377 5.73 -4.49 26.07
C TYR A 377 4.64 -5.30 26.77
N ALA A 378 3.42 -4.76 26.75
CA ALA A 378 2.22 -5.45 27.20
C ALA A 378 1.05 -5.07 26.30
N TRP A 379 0.26 -6.04 25.87
CA TRP A 379 -0.89 -5.82 25.01
C TRP A 379 -2.09 -6.66 25.46
N GLN A 380 -3.27 -6.26 25.02
CA GLN A 380 -4.53 -6.97 25.29
C GLN A 380 -5.08 -7.52 23.99
N LEU A 381 -5.54 -8.77 24.03
CA LEU A 381 -6.08 -9.48 22.88
C LEU A 381 -7.43 -10.09 23.23
N GLU A 382 -8.29 -10.21 22.24
CA GLU A 382 -9.55 -10.95 22.39
C GLU A 382 -9.38 -12.36 21.82
N ALA A 383 -9.62 -13.37 22.66
CA ALA A 383 -9.48 -14.77 22.30
C ALA A 383 -10.78 -15.54 22.56
N LEU A 384 -11.03 -16.51 21.69
CA LEU A 384 -12.14 -17.47 21.78
C LEU A 384 -11.70 -18.67 22.60
N ASP A 385 -12.61 -19.32 23.33
CA ASP A 385 -12.26 -20.58 23.99
C ASP A 385 -12.30 -21.78 23.04
N GLU A 386 -11.30 -22.65 23.17
CA GLU A 386 -11.28 -23.97 22.53
C GLU A 386 -10.81 -25.01 23.56
N PRO A 387 -11.46 -26.18 23.66
CA PRO A 387 -11.03 -27.23 24.58
C PRO A 387 -9.62 -27.74 24.27
N VAL A 388 -9.26 -27.82 23.00
CA VAL A 388 -7.97 -28.31 22.51
C VAL A 388 -7.54 -27.45 21.32
N ILE A 389 -6.58 -26.54 21.53
CA ILE A 389 -6.02 -25.70 20.44
C ILE A 389 -5.11 -26.55 19.54
N CYS A 390 -4.36 -27.48 20.16
CA CYS A 390 -3.37 -28.30 19.50
C CYS A 390 -3.66 -29.77 19.79
N ALA A 391 -4.34 -30.45 18.86
CA ALA A 391 -4.46 -31.90 18.89
C ALA A 391 -3.22 -32.52 18.25
N LYS A 392 -2.82 -33.73 18.68
CA LYS A 392 -1.81 -34.50 17.95
C LYS A 392 -2.30 -34.70 16.52
N VAL A 393 -1.60 -34.13 15.55
CA VAL A 393 -1.84 -34.38 14.14
C VAL A 393 -1.58 -35.87 13.91
N ALA A 394 -2.55 -36.58 13.33
CA ALA A 394 -2.35 -37.98 12.98
C ALA A 394 -1.22 -38.05 11.95
N GLY A 395 -0.21 -38.88 12.22
CA GLY A 395 0.85 -39.13 11.25
C GLY A 395 0.29 -39.65 9.94
N ILE A 396 1.01 -39.42 8.83
CA ILE A 396 0.60 -39.89 7.51
C ILE A 396 0.37 -41.41 7.59
N PRO A 397 -0.83 -41.92 7.27
CA PRO A 397 -1.09 -43.35 7.31
C PRO A 397 -0.12 -44.06 6.35
N ARG A 398 0.57 -45.09 6.86
CA ARG A 398 1.48 -45.92 6.05
C ARG A 398 0.64 -46.73 5.07
N GLY A 399 0.48 -46.20 3.86
CA GLY A 399 -0.26 -46.82 2.75
C GLY A 399 0.31 -46.37 1.40
N SER A 400 -0.49 -46.50 0.34
CA SER A 400 -0.10 -46.23 -1.06
C SER A 400 0.58 -44.88 -1.29
N VAL A 401 0.17 -43.84 -0.55
CA VAL A 401 0.73 -42.48 -0.65
C VAL A 401 2.22 -42.44 -0.24
N ALA A 402 2.62 -43.23 0.76
CA ALA A 402 4.02 -43.28 1.19
C ALA A 402 4.92 -44.00 0.16
N GLU A 403 4.37 -44.95 -0.59
CA GLU A 403 5.09 -45.60 -1.70
C GLU A 403 5.16 -44.72 -2.94
N GLU A 404 4.09 -43.99 -3.27
CA GLU A 404 4.12 -42.98 -4.35
C GLU A 404 5.17 -41.91 -4.09
N LEU A 405 5.24 -41.38 -2.86
CA LEU A 405 6.23 -40.36 -2.49
C LEU A 405 7.68 -40.88 -2.59
N LYS A 406 7.91 -42.13 -2.20
CA LYS A 406 9.21 -42.81 -2.41
C LYS A 406 9.54 -42.97 -3.89
N THR A 407 8.56 -43.34 -4.71
CA THR A 407 8.74 -43.51 -6.17
C THR A 407 9.06 -42.16 -6.84
N ALA A 408 8.51 -41.07 -6.31
CA ALA A 408 8.81 -39.70 -6.72
C ALA A 408 10.14 -39.13 -6.18
N LYS A 409 10.97 -39.95 -5.50
CA LYS A 409 12.22 -39.53 -4.81
C LYS A 409 12.02 -38.40 -3.78
N VAL A 410 10.82 -38.29 -3.21
CA VAL A 410 10.53 -37.34 -2.13
C VAL A 410 10.72 -38.06 -0.81
N GLU A 411 11.78 -37.70 -0.09
CA GLU A 411 12.08 -38.26 1.22
C GLU A 411 11.38 -37.44 2.31
N VAL A 412 10.30 -37.99 2.88
CA VAL A 412 9.54 -37.34 3.95
C VAL A 412 10.15 -37.74 5.30
N THR A 413 10.91 -36.83 5.89
CA THR A 413 11.61 -37.01 7.19
C THR A 413 10.67 -37.32 8.35
N ASP A 414 9.40 -36.89 8.27
CA ASP A 414 8.41 -37.04 9.35
C ASP A 414 7.81 -38.45 9.46
N ILE A 415 8.11 -39.36 8.52
CA ILE A 415 7.61 -40.76 8.54
C ILE A 415 8.40 -41.63 9.56
N GLN A 416 9.60 -41.22 9.92
CA GLN A 416 10.32 -41.68 11.10
C GLN A 416 10.14 -40.62 12.19
N SER A 417 9.17 -40.84 13.07
CA SER A 417 8.77 -39.86 14.10
C SER A 417 9.99 -39.27 14.84
N GLN A 418 10.24 -37.96 14.68
CA GLN A 418 11.13 -37.18 15.55
C GLN A 418 10.79 -37.41 17.04
N ASP A 419 9.52 -37.70 17.32
CA ASP A 419 8.98 -38.08 18.63
C ASP A 419 9.70 -39.30 19.25
N GLN A 420 10.23 -40.22 18.44
CA GLN A 420 10.96 -41.41 18.91
C GLN A 420 12.43 -41.10 19.20
N ILE A 421 13.09 -40.30 18.36
CA ILE A 421 14.47 -39.83 18.57
C ILE A 421 14.54 -38.93 19.82
N PHE A 422 13.59 -38.01 19.97
CA PHE A 422 13.46 -37.15 21.15
C PHE A 422 13.25 -37.96 22.45
N LYS A 423 12.36 -38.97 22.40
CA LYS A 423 12.12 -39.86 23.56
C LYS A 423 13.33 -40.73 23.89
N GLU A 424 14.08 -41.20 22.91
CA GLU A 424 15.32 -41.95 23.12
C GLU A 424 16.43 -41.04 23.69
N HIS A 425 16.55 -39.81 23.19
CA HIS A 425 17.45 -38.79 23.73
C HIS A 425 17.15 -38.50 25.20
N LEU A 426 15.89 -38.20 25.54
CA LEU A 426 15.49 -37.96 26.93
C LEU A 426 15.72 -39.19 27.83
N LYS A 427 15.47 -40.41 27.34
CA LYS A 427 15.75 -41.65 28.08
C LYS A 427 17.24 -41.81 28.43
N SER A 428 18.16 -41.28 27.63
CA SER A 428 19.60 -41.33 27.93
C SER A 428 20.00 -40.53 29.18
N PHE A 429 19.15 -39.58 29.62
CA PHE A 429 19.35 -38.78 30.83
C PHE A 429 18.59 -39.31 32.06
N VAL A 430 17.74 -40.34 31.88
CA VAL A 430 16.98 -40.96 32.97
C VAL A 430 17.94 -41.75 33.86
N GLY A 431 18.03 -41.37 35.14
CA GLY A 431 18.95 -41.94 36.12
C GLY A 431 20.02 -40.98 36.66
N ASN A 432 20.21 -39.82 36.01
CA ASN A 432 21.04 -38.75 36.55
C ASN A 432 20.21 -37.86 37.51
N LYS A 433 20.51 -37.91 38.82
CA LYS A 433 19.77 -37.18 39.87
C LYS A 433 19.62 -35.68 39.60
N GLN A 434 20.53 -35.09 38.82
CA GLN A 434 20.52 -33.65 38.50
C GLN A 434 19.49 -33.27 37.42
N TYR A 435 19.22 -34.14 36.44
CA TYR A 435 18.38 -33.82 35.27
C TYR A 435 17.08 -34.64 35.20
N ASP A 436 16.89 -35.62 36.08
CA ASP A 436 15.73 -36.52 36.08
C ASP A 436 14.37 -35.77 36.18
N GLU A 437 14.29 -34.73 37.00
CA GLU A 437 13.09 -33.91 37.11
C GLU A 437 12.81 -33.09 35.84
N VAL A 438 13.85 -32.48 35.25
CA VAL A 438 13.74 -31.66 34.04
C VAL A 438 13.37 -32.51 32.83
N THR A 439 13.98 -33.68 32.68
CA THR A 439 13.70 -34.63 31.59
C THR A 439 12.24 -35.11 31.62
N ARG A 440 11.70 -35.41 32.81
CA ARG A 440 10.27 -35.77 32.96
C ARG A 440 9.33 -34.62 32.64
N ILE A 441 9.71 -33.40 33.01
CA ILE A 441 8.92 -32.21 32.71
C ILE A 441 8.94 -31.93 31.21
N LEU A 442 10.09 -32.02 30.55
CA LEU A 442 10.23 -31.87 29.10
C LEU A 442 9.39 -32.91 28.35
N ASP A 443 9.48 -34.19 28.71
CA ASP A 443 8.69 -35.26 28.08
C ASP A 443 7.16 -35.00 28.16
N ARG A 444 6.68 -34.40 29.24
CA ARG A 444 5.25 -34.08 29.43
C ARG A 444 4.81 -32.75 28.82
N SER A 445 5.72 -31.81 28.67
CA SER A 445 5.41 -30.43 28.27
C SER A 445 5.72 -30.13 26.81
N PHE A 446 6.45 -31.02 26.14
CA PHE A 446 6.91 -30.83 24.77
C PHE A 446 5.85 -31.14 23.72
N TYR A 447 5.71 -30.26 22.73
CA TYR A 447 4.74 -30.35 21.65
C TYR A 447 5.18 -29.53 20.44
N VAL A 448 5.39 -30.18 19.28
CA VAL A 448 5.59 -29.56 17.94
C VAL A 448 6.45 -28.30 18.04
N ASP A 449 7.65 -28.46 18.62
CA ASP A 449 8.66 -27.41 18.77
C ASP A 449 8.45 -26.39 19.91
N ASN A 450 7.49 -26.63 20.81
CA ASN A 450 7.22 -25.81 22.00
C ASN A 450 7.21 -26.63 23.30
N SER A 451 7.61 -26.03 24.43
CA SER A 451 7.48 -26.61 25.78
C SER A 451 6.75 -25.65 26.71
N VAL A 452 5.70 -26.12 27.41
CA VAL A 452 4.92 -25.32 28.37
C VAL A 452 4.86 -25.97 29.75
N THR A 453 5.38 -25.29 30.76
CA THR A 453 5.48 -25.79 32.14
C THR A 453 5.01 -24.76 33.15
N SER A 454 4.75 -25.18 34.39
CA SER A 454 4.42 -24.26 35.48
C SER A 454 5.27 -24.54 36.71
N HIS A 455 5.87 -23.49 37.26
CA HIS A 455 6.72 -23.53 38.46
C HIS A 455 6.19 -22.57 39.52
N GLU A 456 6.51 -22.84 40.79
CA GLU A 456 6.01 -22.03 41.90
C GLU A 456 6.83 -20.73 42.08
N ASP A 457 8.15 -20.78 41.80
CA ASP A 457 9.07 -19.64 41.97
C ASP A 457 9.88 -19.25 40.72
N VAL A 458 10.42 -18.01 40.73
CA VAL A 458 11.21 -17.49 39.58
C VAL A 458 12.53 -18.24 39.49
N ASP A 459 13.13 -18.58 40.63
CA ASP A 459 14.40 -19.29 40.69
C ASP A 459 14.28 -20.71 40.17
N MET A 460 13.16 -21.40 40.48
CA MET A 460 12.85 -22.72 39.92
C MET A 460 12.64 -22.65 38.40
N ALA A 461 11.89 -21.66 37.90
CA ALA A 461 11.70 -21.44 36.46
C ALA A 461 13.03 -21.13 35.73
N SER A 462 13.88 -20.32 36.33
CA SER A 462 15.19 -19.95 35.78
C SER A 462 16.18 -21.12 35.79
N ASN A 463 16.14 -21.95 36.84
CA ASN A 463 16.95 -23.16 36.92
C ASN A 463 16.49 -24.22 35.91
N PHE A 464 15.16 -24.39 35.76
CA PHE A 464 14.58 -25.24 34.72
C PHE A 464 15.02 -24.80 33.32
N LYS A 465 14.96 -23.50 33.01
CA LYS A 465 15.45 -22.95 31.73
C LYS A 465 16.91 -23.32 31.46
N LYS A 466 17.81 -23.11 32.43
CA LYS A 466 19.24 -23.42 32.28
C LYS A 466 19.46 -24.92 32.03
N GLN A 467 18.85 -25.78 32.82
CA GLN A 467 19.03 -27.23 32.72
C GLN A 467 18.38 -27.79 31.45
N ALA A 468 17.21 -27.30 31.06
CA ALA A 468 16.54 -27.70 29.82
C ALA A 468 17.36 -27.33 28.58
N CYS A 469 17.93 -26.11 28.52
CA CYS A 469 18.83 -25.73 27.44
C CYS A 469 20.06 -26.65 27.35
N GLU A 470 20.61 -27.08 28.48
CA GLU A 470 21.78 -27.97 28.50
C GLU A 470 21.45 -29.39 28.03
N VAL A 471 20.33 -29.95 28.47
CA VAL A 471 19.85 -31.28 28.07
C VAL A 471 19.49 -31.32 26.58
N MET A 472 18.80 -30.28 26.08
CA MET A 472 18.43 -30.20 24.67
C MET A 472 19.65 -29.97 23.76
N LYS A 473 20.60 -29.12 24.17
CA LYS A 473 21.81 -28.85 23.38
C LYS A 473 22.66 -30.11 23.15
N LYS A 474 22.69 -31.04 24.10
CA LYS A 474 23.37 -32.35 23.96
C LYS A 474 22.72 -33.25 22.90
N GLY A 475 21.46 -33.01 22.55
CA GLY A 475 20.73 -33.69 21.48
C GLY A 475 20.72 -32.92 20.17
N HIS A 476 21.57 -31.88 20.02
CA HIS A 476 21.57 -30.95 18.87
C HIS A 476 20.26 -30.16 18.69
N PHE A 477 19.50 -30.00 19.76
CA PHE A 477 18.29 -29.20 19.80
C PHE A 477 18.57 -27.87 20.51
N GLU A 478 18.36 -26.73 19.84
CA GLU A 478 18.57 -25.39 20.42
C GLU A 478 17.25 -24.74 20.85
N LEU A 479 17.09 -24.43 22.13
CA LEU A 479 15.92 -23.68 22.64
C LEU A 479 16.20 -22.18 22.58
N ARG A 480 15.47 -21.42 21.74
CA ARG A 480 15.78 -20.02 21.41
C ARG A 480 14.92 -18.99 22.14
N GLU A 481 13.61 -19.20 22.19
CA GLU A 481 12.68 -18.18 22.71
C GLU A 481 11.97 -18.66 23.98
N TRP A 482 12.08 -17.89 25.06
CA TRP A 482 11.46 -18.20 26.35
C TRP A 482 10.49 -17.09 26.74
N HIS A 483 9.32 -17.44 27.25
CA HIS A 483 8.28 -16.55 27.76
C HIS A 483 7.80 -17.04 29.13
N MET A 484 7.48 -16.14 30.07
CA MET A 484 6.91 -16.51 31.38
C MET A 484 5.72 -15.61 31.68
N SER A 485 4.64 -16.21 32.17
CA SER A 485 3.41 -15.53 32.54
C SER A 485 3.10 -15.75 34.03
N PHE A 486 2.56 -14.73 34.68
CA PHE A 486 2.23 -14.77 36.11
C PHE A 486 0.75 -15.06 36.32
N PHE A 487 0.43 -16.05 37.17
CA PHE A 487 -0.96 -16.34 37.48
C PHE A 487 -1.22 -16.92 38.87
N LYS A 488 -2.00 -16.21 39.71
CA LYS A 488 -2.43 -16.61 41.08
C LYS A 488 -1.36 -17.37 41.87
N LYS A 489 -0.22 -16.72 42.09
CA LYS A 489 0.94 -17.25 42.83
C LYS A 489 1.71 -18.40 42.17
N LYS A 490 1.35 -18.86 40.96
CA LYS A 490 2.14 -19.79 40.15
C LYS A 490 2.63 -19.11 38.87
N LYS A 491 3.81 -19.50 38.38
CA LYS A 491 4.46 -18.93 37.20
C LYS A 491 4.44 -19.97 36.08
N ILE A 492 3.95 -19.58 34.91
CA ILE A 492 3.88 -20.46 33.73
C ILE A 492 5.04 -20.08 32.82
N VAL A 493 5.87 -21.04 32.43
CA VAL A 493 7.01 -20.88 31.53
C VAL A 493 6.67 -21.55 30.20
N LEU A 494 6.95 -20.87 29.11
CA LEU A 494 6.73 -21.33 27.74
C LEU A 494 8.02 -21.13 26.96
N CYS A 495 8.40 -22.09 26.13
CA CYS A 495 9.62 -22.04 25.33
C CYS A 495 9.36 -22.56 23.91
N GLN A 496 10.04 -21.99 22.93
CA GLN A 496 10.02 -22.38 21.52
C GLN A 496 11.44 -22.71 21.02
N PHE A 497 11.54 -23.71 20.13
CA PHE A 497 12.76 -24.13 19.43
C PHE A 497 13.21 -23.11 18.39
#